data_AF-A0AA95I8T5-F1
#
_entry.id   AF-A0AA95I8T5-F1
#
_cell.length_a   1.000
_cell.length_b   1.000
_cell.length_c   1.000
_cell.angle_alpha   90.00
_cell.angle_beta   90.00
_cell.angle_gamma   90.00
#
_symmetry.space_group_name_H-M   'P 1'
#
loop_
_entity.id
_entity.type
_entity.pdbx_description
1 polymer ?
#
loop_
_entity_poly.entity_id
_entity_poly.type
_entity_poly.pdbx_seq_one_letter_code
_entity_poly.pdbx_strand_id
1 'polypeptide(L)'
;MVFCGWGTFPRHVQAHEDPSLPIVADEGLYTIEIYPQYHKLIVRAQGQKFKTYPVAVGNPSTPTPVGEFKIIYKGTDWGPSFGPRWLGLNVPWGTYGIHGTNKPYSIGQHLSHGCVRMRNRDVMELYDMIPIGTKVTIHGHVLGNAKQDPRALAEGDVGGEVQLIQSRLKSAGYFNGVCNGKFRYDTTAALKKYQRDHGLIPNGVVSTKVYESLGLIE
;
A
#
# COMPACT_ATOMS: atom_id res chain seq x y z
N MET A 1 53.75 -51.09 15.65
CA MET A 1 53.19 -49.73 15.55
C MET A 1 52.48 -49.45 16.87
N VAL A 2 53.17 -48.88 17.85
CA VAL A 2 53.38 -47.43 18.09
C VAL A 2 52.09 -46.71 18.53
N PHE A 3 51.99 -46.60 19.85
CA PHE A 3 51.58 -45.46 20.71
C PHE A 3 50.13 -44.95 20.87
N CYS A 4 49.81 -44.81 22.18
CA CYS A 4 49.03 -43.78 22.91
C CYS A 4 47.55 -43.52 22.55
N GLY A 5 46.61 -43.41 23.49
CA GLY A 5 46.68 -43.12 24.93
C GLY A 5 45.94 -41.80 25.24
N TRP A 6 45.40 -41.69 26.46
CA TRP A 6 44.81 -40.49 27.11
C TRP A 6 43.41 -40.11 26.61
N GLY A 7 42.42 -39.74 27.41
CA GLY A 7 42.34 -39.35 28.81
C GLY A 7 41.02 -38.57 28.98
N THR A 8 40.41 -38.71 30.15
CA THR A 8 39.15 -38.13 30.63
C THR A 8 39.00 -36.61 30.48
N PHE A 9 37.77 -36.08 30.39
CA PHE A 9 37.17 -35.09 31.33
C PHE A 9 35.73 -34.70 30.87
N PRO A 10 34.81 -34.38 31.80
CA PRO A 10 33.42 -34.03 31.53
C PRO A 10 33.30 -32.54 31.18
N ARG A 11 32.29 -32.16 30.40
CA ARG A 11 31.87 -30.76 30.28
C ARG A 11 30.45 -30.60 30.80
N HIS A 12 30.37 -30.15 32.04
CA HIS A 12 29.32 -29.20 32.40
C HIS A 12 29.72 -27.83 31.84
N VAL A 13 28.91 -27.29 30.93
CA VAL A 13 28.72 -25.84 30.79
C VAL A 13 27.22 -25.64 30.62
N GLN A 14 26.59 -25.08 31.66
CA GLN A 14 25.28 -24.45 31.56
C GLN A 14 25.41 -23.26 30.63
N ALA A 15 24.51 -23.16 29.64
CA ALA A 15 24.21 -21.91 28.98
C ALA A 15 22.70 -21.75 29.01
N HIS A 16 22.27 -20.94 29.99
CA HIS A 16 21.03 -20.19 30.07
C HIS A 16 20.05 -20.41 28.91
N GLU A 17 18.97 -21.14 29.19
CA GLU A 17 17.72 -20.95 28.47
C GLU A 17 17.33 -19.49 28.65
N ASP A 18 17.55 -18.69 27.60
CA ASP A 18 16.99 -17.36 27.50
C ASP A 18 15.46 -17.53 27.50
N PRO A 19 14.72 -16.98 28.49
CA PRO A 19 13.28 -17.09 28.45
C PRO A 19 12.82 -16.38 27.19
N SER A 20 12.29 -17.16 26.24
CA SER A 20 11.68 -16.67 25.01
C SER A 20 10.77 -15.51 25.36
N LEU A 21 11.22 -14.29 25.03
CA LEU A 21 10.45 -13.07 25.24
C LEU A 21 9.05 -13.32 24.69
N PRO A 22 7.99 -13.00 25.45
CA PRO A 22 6.64 -13.38 25.07
C PRO A 22 6.36 -12.75 23.71
N ILE A 23 5.89 -13.59 22.78
CA ILE A 23 5.25 -13.20 21.53
C ILE A 23 3.95 -12.50 21.93
N VAL A 24 4.08 -11.29 22.48
CA VAL A 24 2.95 -10.37 22.59
C VAL A 24 2.78 -9.86 21.17
N ALA A 25 1.70 -10.27 20.54
CA ALA A 25 1.21 -9.62 19.33
C ALA A 25 1.16 -8.11 19.63
N ASP A 26 2.05 -7.34 19.02
CA ASP A 26 2.13 -5.89 19.18
C ASP A 26 0.94 -5.26 18.43
N GLU A 27 -0.22 -5.29 19.07
CA GLU A 27 -1.49 -4.78 18.56
C GLU A 27 -1.46 -3.24 18.49
N GLY A 28 -0.83 -2.69 17.45
CA GLY A 28 -1.05 -1.30 17.06
C GLY A 28 -0.31 -0.24 17.88
N LEU A 29 0.85 -0.57 18.47
CA LEU A 29 1.73 0.44 19.07
C LEU A 29 2.05 1.55 18.07
N TYR A 30 2.36 1.18 16.81
CA TYR A 30 2.59 2.12 15.74
C TYR A 30 1.51 2.08 14.66
N THR A 31 1.19 3.25 14.12
CA THR A 31 0.46 3.40 12.86
C THR A 31 1.13 4.42 11.96
N ILE A 32 0.92 4.30 10.66
CA ILE A 32 1.42 5.25 9.66
C ILE A 32 0.24 5.95 9.01
N GLU A 33 0.34 7.27 8.90
CA GLU A 33 -0.58 8.11 8.14
C GLU A 33 0.21 8.83 7.04
N ILE A 34 -0.25 8.72 5.79
CA ILE A 34 0.39 9.37 4.64
C ILE A 34 -0.60 10.39 4.10
N TYR A 35 -0.11 11.61 3.91
CA TYR A 35 -0.86 12.72 3.35
C TYR A 35 -0.19 13.16 2.04
N PRO A 36 -0.57 12.58 0.89
CA PRO A 36 0.04 12.86 -0.40
C PRO A 36 0.00 14.35 -0.77
N GLN A 37 -1.12 15.03 -0.52
CA GLN A 37 -1.28 16.47 -0.81
C GLN A 37 -0.30 17.35 -0.04
N TYR A 38 0.13 16.91 1.15
CA TYR A 38 1.06 17.66 2.00
C TYR A 38 2.49 17.10 1.95
N HIS A 39 2.73 16.06 1.14
CA HIS A 39 4.02 15.37 1.04
C HIS A 39 4.57 14.92 2.40
N LYS A 40 3.69 14.39 3.26
CA LYS A 40 4.04 13.97 4.63
C LYS A 40 3.69 12.53 4.89
N LEU A 41 4.59 11.85 5.57
CA LEU A 41 4.34 10.59 6.27
C LEU A 41 4.47 10.85 7.77
N ILE A 42 3.46 10.46 8.53
CA ILE A 42 3.40 10.62 9.97
C ILE A 42 3.38 9.23 10.60
N VAL A 43 4.29 9.00 11.54
CA VAL A 43 4.23 7.83 12.42
C VAL A 43 3.53 8.25 13.69
N ARG A 44 2.54 7.48 14.11
CA ARG A 44 1.90 7.62 15.43
C ARG A 44 2.32 6.47 16.33
N ALA A 45 2.59 6.79 17.60
CA ALA A 45 2.77 5.81 18.66
C ALA A 45 1.57 5.95 19.61
N GLN A 46 0.80 4.88 19.82
CA GLN A 46 -0.39 4.89 20.67
C GLN A 46 -1.37 6.04 20.32
N GLY A 47 -1.56 6.29 19.02
CA GLY A 47 -2.41 7.37 18.48
C GLY A 47 -1.79 8.78 18.53
N GLN A 48 -0.71 8.99 19.28
CA GLN A 48 -0.03 10.28 19.36
C GLN A 48 1.00 10.44 18.25
N LYS A 49 1.11 11.64 17.68
CA LYS A 49 2.09 11.94 16.63
C LYS A 49 3.51 11.77 17.19
N PHE A 50 4.24 10.79 16.66
CA PHE A 50 5.59 10.47 17.10
C PHE A 50 6.64 11.11 16.19
N LYS A 51 6.54 10.89 14.87
CA LYS A 51 7.45 11.45 13.87
C LYS A 51 6.74 11.91 12.62
N THR A 52 7.38 12.82 11.89
CA THR A 52 6.90 13.32 10.60
C THR A 52 8.07 13.39 9.63
N TYR A 53 7.88 12.81 8.44
CA TYR A 53 8.88 12.73 7.39
C TYR A 53 8.35 13.40 6.11
N PRO A 54 9.21 14.14 5.39
CA PRO A 54 8.88 14.58 4.03
C PRO A 54 8.96 13.38 3.07
N VAL A 55 8.00 13.27 2.17
CA VAL A 55 7.94 12.17 1.19
C VAL A 55 7.69 12.65 -0.23
N ALA A 56 8.10 11.87 -1.23
CA ALA A 56 7.57 11.99 -2.58
C ALA A 56 6.41 10.99 -2.75
N VAL A 57 5.43 11.35 -3.57
CA VAL A 57 4.26 10.52 -3.85
C VAL A 57 4.03 10.37 -5.36
N GLY A 58 3.01 9.60 -5.74
CA GLY A 58 2.62 9.40 -7.13
C GLY A 58 2.37 10.71 -7.85
N ASN A 59 2.76 10.75 -9.12
CA ASN A 59 2.33 11.82 -10.02
C ASN A 59 0.82 11.67 -10.34
N PRO A 60 0.17 12.69 -10.94
CA PRO A 60 -1.26 12.62 -11.24
C PRO A 60 -1.68 11.47 -12.17
N SER A 61 -0.80 10.96 -13.04
CA SER A 61 -1.13 9.82 -13.93
C SER A 61 -0.93 8.46 -13.26
N THR A 62 -0.17 8.40 -12.17
CA THR A 62 0.10 7.19 -11.37
C THR A 62 0.06 7.54 -9.87
N PRO A 63 -1.11 7.94 -9.35
CA PRO A 63 -1.22 8.46 -7.99
C PRO A 63 -0.90 7.39 -6.95
N THR A 64 -0.47 7.84 -5.77
CA THR A 64 -0.34 6.96 -4.61
C THR A 64 -1.74 6.47 -4.20
N PRO A 65 -1.95 5.17 -3.97
CA PRO A 65 -3.27 4.61 -3.69
C PRO A 65 -3.82 5.18 -2.38
N VAL A 66 -5.07 5.64 -2.39
CA VAL A 66 -5.80 6.10 -1.21
C VAL A 66 -6.49 4.91 -0.56
N GLY A 67 -6.46 4.83 0.77
CA GLY A 67 -7.15 3.78 1.53
C GLY A 67 -6.37 3.29 2.76
N GLU A 68 -6.85 2.18 3.32
CA GLU A 68 -6.20 1.50 4.44
C GLU A 68 -5.45 0.26 3.98
N PHE A 69 -4.19 0.17 4.39
CA PHE A 69 -3.26 -0.89 4.03
C PHE A 69 -2.48 -1.36 5.27
N LYS A 70 -1.67 -2.39 5.10
CA LYS A 70 -0.74 -2.91 6.09
C LYS A 70 0.64 -3.08 5.48
N ILE A 71 1.68 -2.91 6.29
CA ILE A 71 3.03 -3.37 5.96
C ILE A 71 3.02 -4.90 5.97
N ILE A 72 3.31 -5.52 4.83
CA ILE A 72 3.31 -6.99 4.69
C ILE A 72 4.70 -7.56 4.41
N TYR A 73 5.66 -6.70 4.08
CA TYR A 73 6.99 -7.12 3.71
C TYR A 73 8.02 -6.03 4.02
N LYS A 74 9.24 -6.44 4.37
CA LYS A 74 10.39 -5.58 4.63
C LYS A 74 11.62 -6.18 3.96
N GLY A 75 12.33 -5.39 3.16
CA GLY A 75 13.54 -5.82 2.46
C GLY A 75 14.62 -4.73 2.38
N THR A 76 15.88 -5.17 2.26
CA THR A 76 17.07 -4.30 2.18
C THR A 76 17.70 -4.23 0.80
N ASP A 77 17.31 -5.12 -0.13
CA ASP A 77 17.85 -5.20 -1.48
C ASP A 77 16.72 -5.33 -2.52
N TRP A 78 16.00 -4.23 -2.75
CA TRP A 78 14.91 -4.15 -3.74
C TRP A 78 15.38 -3.54 -5.08
N GLY A 79 16.68 -3.29 -5.21
CA GLY A 79 17.30 -2.63 -6.35
C GLY A 79 17.64 -1.15 -6.14
N PRO A 80 18.55 -0.60 -6.97
CA PRO A 80 19.23 0.67 -6.70
C PRO A 80 18.30 1.89 -6.68
N SER A 81 17.19 1.85 -7.43
CA SER A 81 16.21 2.94 -7.48
C SER A 81 15.40 3.11 -6.19
N PHE A 82 15.37 2.08 -5.34
CA PHE A 82 14.54 2.04 -4.15
C PHE A 82 15.28 2.44 -2.87
N GLY A 83 16.58 2.75 -2.97
CA GLY A 83 17.41 3.09 -1.82
C GLY A 83 17.65 1.89 -0.90
N PRO A 84 18.02 2.12 0.38
CA PRO A 84 18.54 1.07 1.24
C PRO A 84 17.45 0.17 1.87
N ARG A 85 16.17 0.58 1.82
CA ARG A 85 15.07 -0.11 2.49
C ARG A 85 13.78 -0.02 1.68
N TRP A 86 13.00 -1.08 1.76
CA TRP A 86 11.68 -1.22 1.16
C TRP A 86 10.70 -1.80 2.19
N LEU A 87 9.54 -1.18 2.32
CA LEU A 87 8.41 -1.65 3.10
C LEU A 87 7.21 -1.84 2.17
N GLY A 88 6.81 -3.09 1.92
CA GLY A 88 5.73 -3.44 0.99
C GLY A 88 4.35 -3.30 1.62
N LEU A 89 3.39 -2.78 0.84
CA LEU A 89 1.98 -2.61 1.21
C LEU A 89 1.09 -3.66 0.54
N ASN A 90 0.03 -4.09 1.21
CA ASN A 90 -0.96 -5.05 0.68
C ASN A 90 -1.98 -4.41 -0.28
N VAL A 91 -1.54 -3.61 -1.23
CA VAL A 91 -2.42 -2.99 -2.23
C VAL A 91 -2.91 -4.08 -3.21
N PRO A 92 -4.24 -4.32 -3.35
CA PRO A 92 -4.75 -5.47 -4.09
C PRO A 92 -4.42 -5.50 -5.59
N TRP A 93 -4.20 -4.31 -6.17
CA TRP A 93 -4.06 -4.15 -7.61
C TRP A 93 -2.61 -4.03 -8.11
N GLY A 94 -1.61 -3.99 -7.22
CA GLY A 94 -0.21 -3.90 -7.65
C GLY A 94 0.80 -3.87 -6.51
N THR A 95 2.07 -3.74 -6.88
CA THR A 95 3.18 -3.66 -5.93
C THR A 95 3.42 -2.21 -5.53
N TYR A 96 3.07 -1.88 -4.30
CA TYR A 96 3.28 -0.55 -3.73
C TYR A 96 4.07 -0.67 -2.42
N GLY A 97 4.84 0.38 -2.11
CA GLY A 97 5.65 0.39 -0.92
C GLY A 97 6.09 1.77 -0.49
N ILE A 98 6.62 1.84 0.73
CA ILE A 98 7.37 2.96 1.27
C ILE A 98 8.85 2.59 1.13
N HIS A 99 9.65 3.42 0.48
CA HIS A 99 11.05 3.08 0.20
C HIS A 99 11.95 4.32 0.14
N GLY A 100 13.27 4.11 0.13
CA GLY A 100 14.26 5.17 -0.08
C GLY A 100 14.25 5.73 -1.51
N THR A 101 15.31 6.39 -1.94
CA THR A 101 15.40 6.86 -3.33
C THR A 101 16.85 7.13 -3.74
N ASN A 102 17.16 6.90 -5.03
CA ASN A 102 18.37 7.42 -5.67
C ASN A 102 18.16 8.82 -6.30
N LYS A 103 16.94 9.36 -6.22
CA LYS A 103 16.55 10.70 -6.70
C LYS A 103 16.13 11.56 -5.51
N PRO A 104 17.06 12.02 -4.67
CA PRO A 104 16.74 12.75 -3.43
C PRO A 104 15.98 14.06 -3.70
N TYR A 105 16.19 14.69 -4.86
CA TYR A 105 15.45 15.88 -5.29
C TYR A 105 13.95 15.63 -5.45
N SER A 106 13.50 14.37 -5.61
CA SER A 106 12.07 14.06 -5.77
C SER A 106 11.27 14.19 -4.47
N ILE A 107 11.93 14.19 -3.31
CA ILE A 107 11.26 14.30 -2.00
C ILE A 107 10.55 15.65 -1.90
N GLY A 108 9.29 15.63 -1.48
CA GLY A 108 8.42 16.82 -1.47
C GLY A 108 7.68 17.08 -2.78
N GLN A 109 7.68 16.12 -3.72
CA GLN A 109 7.06 16.27 -5.03
C GLN A 109 6.21 15.07 -5.45
N HIS A 110 5.36 15.29 -6.45
CA HIS A 110 4.57 14.29 -7.16
C HIS A 110 5.37 13.66 -8.32
N LEU A 111 6.45 12.92 -8.02
CA LEU A 111 7.41 12.41 -9.02
C LEU A 111 7.66 10.90 -9.01
N SER A 112 6.86 10.13 -8.26
CA SER A 112 6.92 8.67 -8.28
C SER A 112 5.85 8.06 -9.20
N HIS A 113 5.91 6.74 -9.37
CA HIS A 113 4.89 5.94 -10.06
C HIS A 113 3.87 5.31 -9.07
N GLY A 114 3.61 6.00 -7.95
CA GLY A 114 2.61 5.62 -6.95
C GLY A 114 3.20 5.17 -5.61
N CYS A 115 4.44 4.69 -5.56
CA CYS A 115 5.13 4.37 -4.31
C CYS A 115 5.48 5.62 -3.50
N VAL A 116 5.60 5.49 -2.18
CA VAL A 116 5.99 6.59 -1.30
C VAL A 116 7.51 6.59 -1.15
N ARG A 117 8.17 7.65 -1.63
CA ARG A 117 9.63 7.78 -1.53
C ARG A 117 10.01 8.60 -0.30
N MET A 118 11.03 8.15 0.40
CA MET A 118 11.62 8.80 1.57
C MET A 118 13.10 9.08 1.32
N ARG A 119 13.68 10.00 2.10
CA ARG A 119 15.15 10.12 2.15
C ARG A 119 15.74 8.83 2.70
N ASN A 120 16.91 8.44 2.23
CA ASN A 120 17.53 7.16 2.63
C ASN A 120 17.74 7.05 4.15
N ARG A 121 18.17 8.13 4.81
CA ARG A 121 18.30 8.15 6.29
C ARG A 121 16.95 7.97 7.00
N ASP A 122 15.90 8.58 6.47
CA ASP A 122 14.57 8.60 7.08
C ASP A 122 13.90 7.22 6.92
N VAL A 123 14.08 6.55 5.76
CA VAL A 123 13.53 5.19 5.56
C VAL A 123 14.28 4.13 6.36
N MET A 124 15.58 4.30 6.61
CA MET A 124 16.33 3.38 7.48
C MET A 124 15.79 3.43 8.90
N GLU A 125 15.57 4.63 9.43
CA GLU A 125 14.93 4.81 10.73
C GLU A 125 13.50 4.23 10.77
N LEU A 126 12.67 4.55 9.76
CA LEU A 126 11.31 4.01 9.69
C LEU A 126 11.33 2.48 9.64
N TYR A 127 12.26 1.90 8.88
CA TYR A 127 12.41 0.47 8.74
C TYR A 127 12.73 -0.18 10.08
N ASP A 128 13.65 0.35 10.88
CA ASP A 128 14.01 -0.28 12.15
C ASP A 128 12.88 -0.14 13.19
N MET A 129 12.10 0.93 13.11
CA MET A 129 11.00 1.23 14.04
C MET A 129 9.72 0.43 13.80
N ILE A 130 9.34 0.22 12.53
CA ILE A 130 7.98 -0.22 12.19
C ILE A 130 7.91 -1.75 11.98
N PRO A 131 7.08 -2.48 12.76
CA PRO A 131 6.89 -3.92 12.57
C PRO A 131 6.03 -4.24 11.35
N ILE A 132 6.18 -5.47 10.82
CA ILE A 132 5.24 -6.04 9.85
C ILE A 132 3.86 -6.14 10.50
N GLY A 133 2.81 -5.88 9.73
CA GLY A 133 1.42 -5.81 10.21
C GLY A 133 0.94 -4.40 10.54
N THR A 134 1.86 -3.43 10.67
CA THR A 134 1.53 -2.02 10.97
C THR A 134 0.51 -1.47 9.99
N LYS A 135 -0.55 -0.86 10.53
CA LYS A 135 -1.58 -0.17 9.74
C LYS A 135 -1.01 1.07 9.07
N VAL A 136 -1.32 1.23 7.79
CA VAL A 136 -0.95 2.37 6.95
C VAL A 136 -2.23 2.98 6.38
N THR A 137 -2.53 4.23 6.73
CA THR A 137 -3.66 4.97 6.18
C THR A 137 -3.13 6.00 5.19
N ILE A 138 -3.54 5.92 3.93
CA ILE A 138 -3.19 6.91 2.91
C ILE A 138 -4.41 7.79 2.67
N HIS A 139 -4.30 9.04 3.10
CA HIS A 139 -5.39 10.01 3.04
C HIS A 139 -5.54 10.62 1.65
N GLY A 140 -6.76 10.96 1.29
CA GLY A 140 -7.11 11.56 0.02
C GLY A 140 -8.53 11.19 -0.36
N HIS A 141 -8.94 11.62 -1.55
CA HIS A 141 -10.23 11.25 -2.11
C HIS A 141 -10.01 10.21 -3.21
N VAL A 142 -10.76 9.10 -3.16
CA VAL A 142 -10.54 7.93 -4.02
C VAL A 142 -10.73 8.27 -5.50
N LEU A 143 -11.62 9.21 -5.82
CA LEU A 143 -11.85 9.68 -7.19
C LEU A 143 -10.89 10.79 -7.63
N GLY A 144 -9.86 11.10 -6.85
CA GLY A 144 -8.94 12.19 -7.14
C GLY A 144 -9.43 13.54 -6.59
N ASN A 145 -9.13 14.64 -7.28
CA ASN A 145 -9.45 15.97 -6.79
C ASN A 145 -10.96 16.27 -6.87
N ALA A 146 -11.57 16.69 -5.76
CA ALA A 146 -12.99 17.04 -5.70
C ALA A 146 -13.42 18.19 -6.64
N LYS A 147 -12.46 18.98 -7.16
CA LYS A 147 -12.72 20.08 -8.11
C LYS A 147 -12.59 19.66 -9.59
N GLN A 148 -12.32 18.39 -9.86
CA GLN A 148 -12.13 17.86 -11.20
C GLN A 148 -13.02 16.65 -11.41
N ASP A 149 -13.50 16.48 -12.65
CA ASP A 149 -14.25 15.29 -13.00
C ASP A 149 -13.39 14.03 -12.80
N PRO A 150 -13.97 12.95 -12.27
CA PRO A 150 -13.26 11.69 -12.17
C PRO A 150 -12.78 11.22 -13.55
N ARG A 151 -11.58 10.63 -13.55
CA ARG A 151 -11.03 9.94 -14.72
C ARG A 151 -12.03 8.90 -15.26
N ALA A 152 -12.18 8.87 -16.59
CA ALA A 152 -12.92 7.79 -17.24
C ALA A 152 -12.17 6.46 -17.06
N LEU A 153 -12.89 5.40 -16.70
CA LEU A 153 -12.32 4.07 -16.47
C LEU A 153 -12.77 3.08 -17.53
N ALA A 154 -11.86 2.22 -17.95
CA ALA A 154 -12.14 1.15 -18.91
C ALA A 154 -11.32 -0.11 -18.58
N GLU A 155 -11.55 -1.16 -19.36
CA GLU A 155 -10.79 -2.40 -19.25
C GLU A 155 -9.27 -2.16 -19.34
N GLY A 156 -8.53 -2.76 -18.42
CA GLY A 156 -7.09 -2.56 -18.25
C GLY A 156 -6.73 -1.67 -17.07
N ASP A 157 -7.62 -0.73 -16.69
CA ASP A 157 -7.37 0.16 -15.58
C ASP A 157 -7.22 -0.56 -14.23
N VAL A 158 -6.45 0.06 -13.35
CA VAL A 158 -6.26 -0.40 -11.97
C VAL A 158 -6.31 0.80 -11.02
N GLY A 159 -6.77 0.59 -9.79
CA GLY A 159 -6.80 1.65 -8.78
C GLY A 159 -7.91 1.50 -7.75
N GLY A 160 -7.90 2.41 -6.78
CA GLY A 160 -8.96 2.50 -5.76
C GLY A 160 -10.30 2.90 -6.39
N GLU A 161 -10.30 3.75 -7.42
CA GLU A 161 -11.52 4.12 -8.14
C GLU A 161 -12.16 2.93 -8.84
N VAL A 162 -11.36 2.00 -9.38
CA VAL A 162 -11.86 0.76 -9.97
C VAL A 162 -12.48 -0.13 -8.90
N GLN A 163 -11.84 -0.24 -7.72
CA GLN A 163 -12.38 -1.02 -6.60
C GLN A 163 -13.71 -0.45 -6.13
N LEU A 164 -13.84 0.88 -6.10
CA LEU A 164 -15.08 1.57 -5.76
C LEU A 164 -16.19 1.28 -6.78
N ILE A 165 -15.89 1.32 -8.08
CA ILE A 165 -16.83 0.94 -9.15
C ILE A 165 -17.28 -0.51 -9.00
N GLN A 166 -16.34 -1.44 -8.79
CA GLN A 166 -16.66 -2.86 -8.55
C GLN A 166 -17.59 -3.02 -7.34
N SER A 167 -17.34 -2.29 -6.25
CA SER A 167 -18.19 -2.31 -5.04
C SER A 167 -19.60 -1.78 -5.30
N ARG A 168 -19.74 -0.67 -6.06
CA ARG A 168 -21.04 -0.11 -6.42
C ARG A 168 -21.81 -1.03 -7.37
N LEU A 169 -21.17 -1.56 -8.41
CA LEU A 169 -21.78 -2.54 -9.31
C LEU A 169 -22.21 -3.81 -8.57
N LYS A 170 -21.41 -4.25 -7.59
CA LYS A 170 -21.74 -5.41 -6.74
C LYS A 170 -22.96 -5.14 -5.87
N SER A 171 -22.99 -3.98 -5.22
CA SER A 171 -24.12 -3.56 -4.39
C SER A 171 -25.41 -3.40 -5.20
N ALA A 172 -25.30 -3.00 -6.47
CA ALA A 172 -26.42 -2.92 -7.40
C ALA A 172 -26.81 -4.28 -8.02
N GLY A 173 -26.12 -5.38 -7.70
CA GLY A 173 -26.43 -6.73 -8.18
C GLY A 173 -25.87 -7.08 -9.58
N TYR A 174 -24.92 -6.29 -10.11
CA TYR A 174 -24.34 -6.50 -11.44
C TYR A 174 -22.99 -7.20 -11.42
N PHE A 175 -22.24 -7.12 -10.32
CA PHE A 175 -20.88 -7.66 -10.22
C PHE A 175 -20.74 -8.67 -9.07
N ASN A 176 -20.44 -9.93 -9.41
CA ASN A 176 -20.29 -11.01 -8.42
C ASN A 176 -18.82 -11.31 -8.07
N GLY A 177 -17.87 -10.68 -8.76
CA GLY A 177 -16.44 -10.90 -8.56
C GLY A 177 -15.89 -10.28 -7.27
N VAL A 178 -14.57 -10.40 -7.12
CA VAL A 178 -13.82 -9.77 -6.03
C VAL A 178 -13.53 -8.31 -6.40
N CYS A 179 -13.80 -7.38 -5.49
CA CYS A 179 -13.46 -5.97 -5.65
C CYS A 179 -11.95 -5.77 -5.42
N ASN A 180 -11.14 -6.13 -6.41
CA ASN A 180 -9.68 -6.13 -6.34
C ASN A 180 -9.03 -4.88 -6.95
N GLY A 181 -9.84 -3.93 -7.44
CA GLY A 181 -9.34 -2.73 -8.09
C GLY A 181 -8.66 -2.97 -9.44
N LYS A 182 -8.94 -4.09 -10.10
CA LYS A 182 -8.46 -4.40 -11.45
C LYS A 182 -9.64 -4.48 -12.41
N PHE A 183 -9.71 -3.54 -13.35
CA PHE A 183 -10.77 -3.48 -14.34
C PHE A 183 -10.47 -4.50 -15.42
N ARG A 184 -11.17 -5.63 -15.38
CA ARG A 184 -11.00 -6.74 -16.31
C ARG A 184 -12.34 -7.07 -16.97
N TYR A 185 -12.32 -8.07 -17.84
CA TYR A 185 -13.49 -8.52 -18.61
C TYR A 185 -14.76 -8.71 -17.77
N ASP A 186 -14.65 -9.24 -16.55
CA ASP A 186 -15.77 -9.43 -15.62
C ASP A 186 -16.43 -8.10 -15.20
N THR A 187 -15.61 -7.09 -14.90
CA THR A 187 -16.02 -5.73 -14.57
C THR A 187 -16.63 -5.06 -15.81
N THR A 188 -16.02 -5.23 -16.99
CA THR A 188 -16.55 -4.75 -18.27
C THR A 188 -17.94 -5.33 -18.55
N ALA A 189 -18.12 -6.64 -18.36
CA ALA A 189 -19.40 -7.31 -18.59
C ALA A 189 -20.48 -6.81 -17.62
N ALA A 190 -20.15 -6.70 -16.33
CA ALA A 190 -21.05 -6.15 -15.31
C ALA A 190 -21.44 -4.71 -15.63
N LEU A 191 -20.48 -3.86 -16.00
CA LEU A 191 -20.72 -2.47 -16.34
C LEU A 191 -21.58 -2.34 -17.61
N LYS A 192 -21.31 -3.11 -18.66
CA LYS A 192 -22.14 -3.08 -19.88
C LYS A 192 -23.58 -3.49 -19.60
N LYS A 193 -23.80 -4.46 -18.69
CA LYS A 193 -25.15 -4.82 -18.24
C LYS A 193 -25.80 -3.67 -17.49
N TYR A 194 -25.09 -3.09 -16.52
CA TYR A 194 -25.56 -1.91 -15.78
C TYR A 194 -25.95 -0.75 -16.70
N GLN A 195 -25.09 -0.43 -17.67
CA GLN A 195 -25.33 0.63 -18.64
C GLN A 195 -26.60 0.39 -19.46
N ARG A 196 -26.82 -0.85 -19.98
CA ARG A 196 -28.04 -1.18 -20.71
C ARG A 196 -29.29 -0.97 -19.87
N ASP A 197 -29.27 -1.47 -18.63
CA ASP A 197 -30.44 -1.46 -17.75
C ASP A 197 -30.80 -0.03 -17.27
N HIS A 198 -29.85 0.91 -17.35
CA HIS A 198 -30.04 2.34 -17.00
C HIS A 198 -30.11 3.27 -18.22
N GLY A 199 -30.27 2.74 -19.43
CA GLY A 199 -30.39 3.55 -20.66
C GLY A 199 -29.12 4.33 -21.04
N LEU A 200 -27.95 3.91 -20.55
CA LEU A 200 -26.64 4.46 -20.89
C LEU A 200 -26.03 3.70 -22.09
N ILE A 201 -25.06 4.33 -22.76
CA ILE A 201 -24.32 3.68 -23.86
C ILE A 201 -23.52 2.49 -23.29
N PRO A 202 -23.77 1.23 -23.72
CA PRO A 202 -23.16 0.04 -23.14
C PRO A 202 -21.76 -0.24 -23.71
N ASN A 203 -20.89 0.77 -23.65
CA ASN A 203 -19.54 0.72 -24.19
C ASN A 203 -18.52 0.10 -23.20
N GLY A 204 -18.90 -0.14 -21.93
CA GLY A 204 -18.00 -0.65 -20.90
C GLY A 204 -17.01 0.37 -20.38
N VAL A 205 -17.27 1.66 -20.57
CA VAL A 205 -16.49 2.78 -20.05
C VAL A 205 -17.28 3.49 -18.95
N VAL A 206 -16.65 3.70 -17.80
CA VAL A 206 -17.18 4.53 -16.71
C VAL A 206 -16.98 5.99 -17.11
N SER A 207 -18.01 6.59 -17.70
CA SER A 207 -18.06 8.02 -17.97
C SER A 207 -18.59 8.81 -16.76
N THR A 208 -18.56 10.14 -16.80
CA THR A 208 -19.16 11.01 -15.78
C THR A 208 -20.61 10.61 -15.47
N LYS A 209 -21.42 10.35 -16.49
CA LYS A 209 -22.81 9.86 -16.33
C LYS A 209 -22.92 8.53 -15.58
N VAL A 210 -21.94 7.64 -15.74
CA VAL A 210 -21.90 6.39 -14.97
C VAL A 210 -21.61 6.70 -13.50
N TYR A 211 -20.63 7.58 -13.22
CA TYR A 211 -20.34 8.01 -11.85
C TYR A 211 -21.56 8.67 -11.18
N GLU A 212 -22.26 9.57 -11.87
CA GLU A 212 -23.52 10.19 -11.40
C GLU A 212 -24.57 9.11 -11.11
N SER A 213 -24.82 8.19 -12.06
CA SER A 213 -25.83 7.14 -11.90
C SER A 213 -25.54 6.17 -10.74
N LEU A 214 -24.25 5.97 -10.40
CA LEU A 214 -23.82 5.15 -9.27
C LEU A 214 -23.79 5.92 -7.94
N GLY A 215 -24.20 7.20 -7.93
CA GLY A 215 -24.19 8.08 -6.76
C GLY A 215 -22.79 8.34 -6.22
N LEU A 216 -21.80 8.43 -7.11
CA LEU A 216 -20.41 8.68 -6.76
C LEU A 216 -20.01 10.15 -6.87
N ILE A 217 -20.75 10.92 -7.66
CA ILE A 217 -20.63 12.37 -7.85
C ILE A 217 -22.03 12.97 -8.07
N GLU A 218 -22.15 14.29 -7.91
CA GLU A 218 -23.36 15.08 -8.12
C GLU A 218 -23.30 15.87 -9.45
#